data_AF-A0A8I0S8A4-F1
#
_entry.id   AF-A0A8I0S8A4-F1
#
_cell.length_a   1.000
_cell.length_b   1.000
_cell.length_c   1.000
_cell.angle_alpha   90.00
_cell.angle_beta   90.00
_cell.angle_gamma   90.00
#
_symmetry.space_group_name_H-M   'P 1'
#
loop_
_entity.id
_entity.type
_entity.pdbx_description
1 polymer ?
#
loop_
_entity_poly.entity_id
_entity_poly.type
_entity_poly.pdbx_seq_one_letter_code
_entity_poly.pdbx_strand_id
1 'polypeptide(L)'
;MDEAGAIARATATRADGERAKGIQSLRSRVEAHPAERAARRLLAEWYRDDGTHDQAGRWGIVFPGWTTTYERDRTARLFAASYPVAAVVMAWVNALRRPARPIAEERDEGVLPADPPGPGAPGGS
;
A
#
# COMPACT_ATOMS: atom_id res chain seq x y z
N MET A 1 8.39 20.91 -16.24
CA MET A 1 7.52 21.98 -15.70
C MET A 1 7.80 22.12 -14.22
N ASP A 2 7.94 23.33 -13.72
CA ASP A 2 8.19 23.64 -12.32
C ASP A 2 6.90 23.56 -11.47
N GLU A 3 7.03 23.78 -10.15
CA GLU A 3 5.91 23.80 -9.21
C GLU A 3 4.84 24.82 -9.62
N ALA A 4 5.25 26.05 -9.96
CA ALA A 4 4.35 27.13 -10.33
C ALA A 4 3.55 26.80 -11.60
N GLY A 5 4.20 26.27 -12.64
CA GLY A 5 3.53 25.83 -13.85
C GLY A 5 2.58 24.67 -13.60
N ALA A 6 2.93 23.72 -12.72
CA ALA A 6 2.04 22.61 -12.36
C ALA A 6 0.79 23.11 -11.64
N ILE A 7 0.93 24.06 -10.72
CA ILE A 7 -0.18 24.75 -10.04
C ILE A 7 -1.07 25.48 -11.05
N ALA A 8 -0.48 26.28 -11.94
CA ALA A 8 -1.21 27.05 -12.94
C ALA A 8 -2.04 26.14 -13.84
N ARG A 9 -1.45 25.04 -14.33
CA ARG A 9 -2.13 24.05 -15.16
C ARG A 9 -3.31 23.41 -14.43
N ALA A 10 -3.08 22.93 -13.19
CA ALA A 10 -4.14 22.30 -12.41
C ALA A 10 -5.29 23.26 -12.08
N THR A 11 -4.96 24.52 -11.81
CA THR A 11 -5.94 25.59 -11.53
C THR A 11 -6.78 25.89 -12.77
N ALA A 12 -6.15 26.03 -13.95
CA ALA A 12 -6.85 26.23 -15.21
C ALA A 12 -7.81 25.06 -15.50
N THR A 13 -7.33 23.81 -15.41
CA THR A 13 -8.19 22.63 -15.58
C THR A 13 -9.37 22.62 -14.60
N ARG A 14 -9.13 23.00 -13.34
CA ARG A 14 -10.23 23.07 -12.35
C ARG A 14 -11.24 24.15 -12.70
N ALA A 15 -10.79 25.30 -13.21
CA ALA A 15 -11.63 26.43 -13.59
C ALA A 15 -12.44 26.16 -14.88
N ASP A 16 -11.92 25.36 -15.80
CA ASP A 16 -12.59 24.95 -17.05
C ASP A 16 -13.77 23.97 -16.83
N GLY A 17 -14.23 23.81 -15.59
CA GLY A 17 -15.30 22.87 -15.20
C GLY A 17 -14.80 21.44 -14.94
N GLU A 18 -13.54 21.15 -15.23
CA GLU A 18 -12.92 19.84 -15.06
C GLU A 18 -12.34 19.66 -13.65
N ARG A 19 -13.15 19.99 -12.65
CA ARG A 19 -12.72 20.12 -11.24
C ARG A 19 -11.99 18.89 -10.71
N ALA A 20 -12.54 17.70 -10.95
CA ALA A 20 -11.94 16.44 -10.49
C ALA A 20 -10.57 16.19 -11.13
N LYS A 21 -10.40 16.51 -12.43
CA LYS A 21 -9.14 16.35 -13.15
C LYS A 21 -8.09 17.33 -12.63
N GLY A 22 -8.48 18.58 -12.34
CA GLY A 22 -7.59 19.58 -11.73
C GLY A 22 -7.05 19.11 -10.37
N ILE A 23 -7.94 18.64 -9.48
CA ILE A 23 -7.55 18.07 -8.18
C ILE A 23 -6.63 16.87 -8.35
N GLN A 24 -6.98 15.93 -9.23
CA GLN A 24 -6.17 14.73 -9.49
C GLN A 24 -4.78 15.09 -10.03
N SER A 25 -4.69 16.06 -10.95
CA SER A 25 -3.41 16.53 -11.51
C SER A 25 -2.50 17.10 -10.42
N LEU A 26 -3.05 17.95 -9.55
CA LEU A 26 -2.29 18.55 -8.45
C LEU A 26 -1.89 17.49 -7.39
N ARG A 27 -2.79 16.55 -7.08
CA ARG A 27 -2.49 15.43 -6.20
C ARG A 27 -1.32 14.59 -6.70
N SER A 28 -1.37 14.16 -7.96
CA SER A 28 -0.29 13.38 -8.56
C SER A 28 1.05 14.14 -8.56
N ARG A 29 1.02 15.47 -8.72
CA ARG A 29 2.22 16.30 -8.59
C ARG A 29 2.80 16.27 -7.18
N VAL A 30 1.98 16.47 -6.16
CA VAL A 30 2.40 16.45 -4.75
C VAL A 30 2.91 15.07 -4.32
N GLU A 31 2.30 14.00 -4.83
CA GLU A 31 2.76 12.63 -4.59
C GLU A 31 4.14 12.37 -5.21
N ALA A 32 4.41 12.88 -6.42
CA ALA A 32 5.71 12.76 -7.08
C ALA A 32 6.77 13.72 -6.50
N HIS A 33 6.36 14.87 -5.98
CA HIS A 33 7.25 15.93 -5.47
C HIS A 33 6.81 16.40 -4.08
N PRO A 34 6.99 15.58 -3.03
CA PRO A 34 6.41 15.85 -1.70
C PRO A 34 6.96 17.09 -0.99
N ALA A 35 8.09 17.63 -1.46
CA ALA A 35 8.71 18.86 -0.95
C ALA A 35 8.10 20.16 -1.54
N GLU A 36 7.29 20.06 -2.60
CA GLU A 36 6.60 21.19 -3.23
C GLU A 36 5.45 21.68 -2.33
N ARG A 37 5.81 22.62 -1.46
CA ARG A 37 4.94 23.10 -0.39
C ARG A 37 3.80 23.97 -0.89
N ALA A 38 3.97 24.75 -1.95
CA ALA A 38 2.89 25.57 -2.48
C ALA A 38 1.82 24.67 -3.13
N ALA A 39 2.22 23.67 -3.91
CA ALA A 39 1.30 22.71 -4.52
C ALA A 39 0.54 21.91 -3.46
N ARG A 40 1.24 21.46 -2.41
CA ARG A 40 0.63 20.72 -1.30
C ARG A 40 -0.35 21.56 -0.50
N ARG A 41 -0.02 22.82 -0.25
CA ARG A 41 -0.91 23.75 0.46
C ARG A 41 -2.18 24.01 -0.34
N LEU A 42 -2.05 24.32 -1.63
CA LEU A 42 -3.19 24.58 -2.50
C LEU A 42 -4.12 23.35 -2.59
N LEU A 43 -3.56 22.14 -2.67
CA LEU A 43 -4.34 20.91 -2.67
C LEU A 43 -5.16 20.76 -1.37
N ALA A 44 -4.54 21.05 -0.23
CA ALA A 44 -5.21 21.02 1.07
C ALA A 44 -6.32 22.08 1.17
N GLU A 45 -6.12 23.27 0.58
CA GLU A 45 -7.12 24.34 0.49
C GLU A 45 -8.33 23.89 -0.34
N TRP A 46 -8.10 23.31 -1.53
CA TRP A 46 -9.21 22.79 -2.35
C TRP A 46 -10.01 21.71 -1.64
N TYR A 47 -9.35 20.77 -0.95
CA TYR A 47 -10.08 19.76 -0.18
C TYR A 47 -10.88 20.36 0.99
N ARG A 48 -10.42 21.48 1.57
CA ARG A 48 -11.17 22.20 2.60
C ARG A 48 -12.41 22.87 1.99
N ASP A 49 -12.25 23.58 0.89
CA ASP A 49 -13.35 24.24 0.18
C ASP A 49 -14.43 23.23 -0.26
N ASP A 50 -13.99 22.01 -0.56
CA ASP A 50 -14.85 20.91 -0.99
C ASP A 50 -15.51 20.16 0.19
N GLY A 51 -15.26 20.55 1.45
CA GLY A 51 -15.82 19.94 2.66
C GLY A 51 -15.19 18.61 3.07
N THR A 52 -14.14 18.16 2.36
CA THR A 52 -13.40 16.92 2.65
C THR A 52 -12.28 17.17 3.66
N HIS A 53 -12.68 17.45 4.91
CA HIS A 53 -11.77 17.88 5.98
C HIS A 53 -10.69 16.85 6.35
N ASP A 54 -10.94 15.55 6.16
CA ASP A 54 -9.95 14.49 6.34
C ASP A 54 -8.79 14.59 5.33
N GLN A 55 -9.10 14.94 4.09
CA GLN A 55 -8.10 15.17 3.04
C GLN A 55 -7.39 16.51 3.23
N ALA A 56 -8.13 17.56 3.60
CA ALA A 56 -7.53 18.85 3.95
C ALA A 56 -6.48 18.70 5.07
N GLY A 57 -6.80 17.92 6.11
CA GLY A 57 -5.85 17.59 7.17
C GLY A 57 -4.69 16.70 6.69
N ARG A 58 -4.95 15.66 5.89
CA ARG A 58 -3.91 14.76 5.34
C ARG A 58 -2.82 15.54 4.59
N TRP A 59 -3.22 16.47 3.73
CA TRP A 59 -2.29 17.25 2.93
C TRP A 59 -1.70 18.43 3.70
N GLY A 60 -2.48 19.02 4.62
CA GLY A 60 -2.11 20.21 5.38
C GLY A 60 -1.28 19.99 6.65
N ILE A 61 -1.24 18.78 7.21
CA ILE A 61 -0.59 18.51 8.52
C ILE A 61 0.90 18.86 8.57
N VAL A 62 1.54 19.00 7.40
CA VAL A 62 2.96 19.35 7.28
C VAL A 62 3.25 20.82 7.60
N PHE A 63 2.21 21.67 7.64
CA PHE A 63 2.30 23.10 7.90
C PHE A 63 1.94 23.37 9.38
N PRO A 64 2.92 23.74 10.23
CA PRO A 64 2.67 23.98 11.65
C PRO A 64 1.56 25.02 11.86
N GLY A 65 0.58 24.69 12.71
CA GLY A 65 -0.54 25.58 13.06
C GLY A 65 -1.60 25.80 11.96
N TRP A 66 -1.46 25.18 10.78
CA TRP A 66 -2.38 25.42 9.66
C TRP A 66 -3.63 24.56 9.68
N THR A 67 -3.50 23.30 10.11
CA THR A 67 -4.66 22.38 10.22
C THR A 67 -5.43 22.62 11.51
N THR A 68 -6.75 22.65 11.40
CA THR A 68 -7.62 22.76 12.57
C THR A 68 -7.60 21.48 13.41
N THR A 69 -8.04 21.57 14.67
CA THR A 69 -8.23 20.37 15.51
C THR A 69 -9.21 19.38 14.88
N TYR A 70 -10.26 19.89 14.24
CA TYR A 70 -11.27 19.08 13.57
C TYR A 70 -10.70 18.32 12.37
N GLU A 71 -9.93 18.99 11.51
CA GLU A 71 -9.26 18.34 10.38
C GLU A 71 -8.28 17.27 10.85
N ARG A 72 -7.50 17.54 11.90
CA ARG A 72 -6.59 16.56 12.50
C ARG A 72 -7.32 15.33 13.04
N ASP A 73 -8.46 15.49 13.73
CA ASP A 73 -9.29 14.37 14.19
C ASP A 73 -9.81 13.53 13.01
N ARG A 74 -10.37 14.17 11.98
CA ARG A 74 -10.88 13.48 10.79
C ARG A 74 -9.78 12.73 10.04
N THR A 75 -8.60 13.33 9.88
CA THR A 75 -7.43 12.68 9.28
C THR A 75 -6.94 11.51 10.12
N ALA A 76 -6.91 11.63 11.45
CA ALA A 76 -6.52 10.52 12.33
C ALA A 76 -7.46 9.31 12.16
N ARG A 77 -8.77 9.55 12.06
CA ARG A 77 -9.76 8.50 11.77
C ARG A 77 -9.56 7.87 10.40
N LEU A 78 -9.27 8.67 9.38
CA LEU A 78 -8.94 8.18 8.04
C LEU A 78 -7.73 7.25 8.07
N PHE A 79 -6.65 7.64 8.76
CA PHE A 79 -5.44 6.82 8.88
C PHE A 79 -5.69 5.53 9.67
N ALA A 80 -6.44 5.61 10.77
CA ALA A 80 -6.80 4.42 11.55
C ALA A 80 -7.60 3.40 10.71
N ALA A 81 -8.51 3.88 9.86
CA ALA A 81 -9.29 3.02 8.96
C ALA A 81 -8.46 2.45 7.80
N SER A 82 -7.53 3.26 7.26
CA SER A 82 -6.73 2.90 6.08
C SER A 82 -5.51 2.03 6.41
N TYR A 83 -4.99 2.16 7.63
CA TYR A 83 -3.84 1.43 8.14
C TYR A 83 -4.18 0.83 9.50
N PRO A 84 -4.88 -0.32 9.53
CA PRO A 84 -5.13 -1.01 10.79
C PRO A 84 -3.80 -1.58 11.29
N VAL A 85 -3.03 -0.76 12.01
CA VAL A 85 -1.80 -1.17 12.69
C VAL A 85 -2.08 -2.38 13.58
N ALA A 86 -3.28 -2.47 14.16
CA ALA A 86 -3.76 -3.64 14.88
C ALA A 86 -3.81 -4.92 14.03
N ALA A 87 -4.25 -4.86 12.77
CA ALA A 87 -4.27 -6.04 11.90
C ALA A 87 -2.85 -6.50 11.52
N VAL A 88 -1.93 -5.56 11.28
CA VAL A 88 -0.51 -5.86 11.02
C VAL A 88 0.17 -6.45 12.25
N VAL A 89 -0.04 -5.85 13.42
CA VAL A 89 0.49 -6.36 14.70
C VAL A 89 -0.09 -7.73 15.03
N MET A 90 -1.41 -7.93 14.84
CA MET A 90 -2.04 -9.23 15.08
C MET A 90 -1.59 -10.30 14.09
N ALA A 91 -1.36 -9.95 12.82
CA ALA A 91 -0.77 -10.87 11.85
C ALA A 91 0.65 -11.29 12.27
N TRP A 92 1.47 -10.35 12.75
CA TRP A 92 2.81 -10.65 13.25
C TRP A 92 2.80 -11.49 14.53
N VAL A 93 1.94 -11.16 15.50
CA VAL A 93 1.73 -11.95 16.73
C VAL A 93 1.26 -13.37 16.38
N ASN A 94 0.34 -13.52 15.43
CA ASN A 94 -0.11 -14.84 14.98
C ASN A 94 1.00 -15.62 14.26
N ALA A 95 1.87 -14.96 13.51
CA ALA A 95 3.02 -15.60 12.88
C ALA A 95 4.01 -16.14 13.93
N LEU A 96 4.25 -15.40 15.02
CA LEU A 96 5.08 -15.85 16.14
C LEU A 96 4.46 -16.99 16.97
N ARG A 97 3.13 -17.11 16.95
CA ARG A 97 2.40 -18.17 17.66
C ARG A 97 2.24 -19.45 16.84
N ARG A 98 2.71 -19.50 15.58
CA ARG A 98 2.69 -20.77 14.83
C ARG A 98 3.63 -21.76 15.52
N PRO A 99 3.12 -22.90 16.05
CA PRO A 99 4.01 -23.96 16.49
C PRO A 99 4.84 -24.43 15.29
N ALA A 100 6.12 -24.75 15.52
CA ALA A 100 6.95 -25.40 14.53
C ALA A 100 6.18 -26.61 13.99
N ARG A 101 6.00 -26.66 12.67
CA ARG A 101 5.40 -27.82 11.99
C ARG A 101 6.12 -29.06 12.54
N PRO A 102 5.41 -30.06 13.11
CA PRO A 102 6.08 -31.30 13.41
C PRO A 102 6.62 -31.81 12.07
N ILE A 103 7.94 -31.90 12.00
CA ILE A 103 8.64 -32.69 10.99
C ILE A 103 8.08 -34.10 11.14
N ALA A 104 7.07 -34.41 10.32
CA ALA A 104 6.67 -35.79 10.13
C ALA A 104 7.92 -36.50 9.65
N GLU A 105 8.40 -37.45 10.44
CA GLU A 105 9.51 -38.34 10.09
C GLU A 105 9.28 -38.83 8.67
N GLU A 106 10.18 -38.43 7.77
CA GLU A 106 10.40 -39.11 6.52
C GLU A 106 10.76 -40.54 6.89
N ARG A 107 9.78 -41.45 6.81
CA ARG A 107 10.07 -42.87 6.83
C ARG A 107 10.92 -43.13 5.60
N ASP A 108 12.19 -43.42 5.86
CA ASP A 108 13.13 -44.00 4.91
C ASP A 108 12.51 -45.31 4.37
N GLU A 109 11.80 -45.20 3.25
CA GLU A 109 11.32 -46.35 2.49
C GLU A 109 12.54 -46.99 1.84
N GLY A 110 13.13 -47.94 2.57
CA GLY A 110 14.31 -48.68 2.15
C GLY A 110 14.17 -49.20 0.73
N VAL A 111 15.17 -48.88 -0.08
CA VAL A 111 15.39 -49.47 -1.40
C VAL A 111 15.35 -51.00 -1.27
N LEU A 112 14.33 -51.62 -1.87
CA LEU A 112 14.31 -53.07 -2.08
C LEU A 112 15.50 -53.45 -2.97
N PRO A 113 16.33 -54.44 -2.59
CA PRO A 113 17.43 -54.88 -3.44
C PRO A 113 16.87 -55.51 -4.72
N ALA A 114 17.50 -55.19 -5.85
CA ALA A 114 17.17 -55.73 -7.16
C ALA A 114 17.30 -57.27 -7.17
N ASP A 115 16.31 -57.93 -7.80
CA ASP A 115 16.35 -59.37 -8.04
C ASP A 115 17.59 -59.75 -8.88
N PRO A 116 18.28 -60.87 -8.55
CA PRO A 116 19.40 -61.34 -9.35
C PRO A 116 18.94 -61.88 -10.71
N PRO A 117 19.77 -61.77 -11.77
CA PRO A 117 19.43 -62.30 -13.08
C PRO A 117 19.35 -63.83 -13.03
N GLY A 118 18.20 -64.37 -13.41
CA GLY A 118 17.98 -65.81 -13.53
C GLY A 118 18.89 -66.44 -14.60
N PRO A 119 19.47 -67.63 -14.35
CA PRO A 119 20.37 -68.30 -15.28
C PRO A 119 19.59 -68.87 -16.48
N GLY A 120 20.18 -68.73 -17.65
CA GLY A 120 19.56 -69.14 -18.91
C GLY A 120 19.51 -70.65 -19.18
N ALA A 121 18.56 -70.97 -20.06
CA ALA A 121 18.52 -72.05 -21.06
C ALA A 121 18.21 -73.49 -20.57
N PRO A 122 17.85 -74.45 -21.46
CA PRO A 122 17.62 -74.37 -22.92
C PRO A 122 16.36 -75.11 -23.47
N GLY A 123 16.00 -74.80 -24.72
CA GLY A 123 15.68 -75.81 -25.76
C GLY A 123 14.29 -76.43 -25.82
N GLY A 124 13.78 -76.59 -27.06
CA GLY A 124 12.76 -77.60 -27.37
C GLY A 124 11.79 -77.22 -28.49
N SER A 125 12.24 -77.48 -29.73
CA SER A 125 11.51 -77.76 -30.99
C SER A 125 10.21 -77.05 -31.34
#